data_AF-A0A936D5F5-F1
#
_entry.id   AF-A0A936D5F5-F1
#
_cell.length_a   1.000
_cell.length_b   1.000
_cell.length_c   1.000
_cell.angle_alpha   90.00
_cell.angle_beta   90.00
_cell.angle_gamma   90.00
#
_symmetry.space_group_name_H-M   'P 1'
#
loop_
_entity.id
_entity.type
_entity.pdbx_description
1 polymer ?
#
loop_
_entity_poly.entity_id
_entity_poly.type
_entity_poly.pdbx_seq_one_letter_code
_entity_poly.pdbx_strand_id
1 'polypeptide(L)' 'MWEQLSQDPLNGGNALCINEGHCWEYVSSSPDHHYFRHNFHPATNRPEHIYLERSSSKFHWVALTA' A
#
# COMPACT_ATOMS: atom_id res chain seq x y z
N MET A 1 6.67 2.68 1.87
CA MET A 1 5.53 1.85 2.27
C MET A 1 4.38 2.70 2.82
N TRP A 2 4.40 3.20 4.06
CA TRP A 2 3.30 4.01 4.61
C TRP A 2 3.06 5.33 3.84
N GLU A 3 4.11 5.99 3.35
CA GLU A 3 3.97 7.14 2.46
C GLU A 3 3.29 6.77 1.14
N GLN A 4 3.69 5.67 0.51
CA GLN A 4 3.05 5.14 -0.69
C GLN A 4 1.58 4.75 -0.43
N LEU A 5 1.26 4.25 0.76
CA LEU A 5 -0.12 4.00 1.19
C LEU A 5 -0.91 5.31 1.24
N SER A 6 -0.32 6.37 1.79
CA SER A 6 -0.96 7.68 1.90
C SER A 6 -1.30 8.29 0.53
N GLN A 7 -0.48 8.00 -0.47
CA GLN A 7 -0.67 8.46 -1.86
C GLN A 7 -1.76 7.70 -2.61
N ASP A 8 -2.27 6.59 -2.08
CA ASP A 8 -3.43 5.94 -2.69
C ASP A 8 -4.63 6.92 -2.70
N PRO A 9 -5.33 7.09 -3.84
CA PRO A 9 -6.45 8.03 -3.94
C PRO A 9 -7.53 7.81 -2.88
N LEU A 10 -7.70 6.57 -2.41
CA LEU A 10 -8.65 6.22 -1.35
C LEU A 10 -8.29 6.88 -0.01
N ASN A 11 -7.01 7.10 0.24
CA ASN A 11 -6.47 7.59 1.50
C ASN A 11 -6.29 9.11 1.56
N GLY A 12 -6.34 9.80 0.41
CA GLY A 12 -6.30 11.27 0.36
C GLY A 12 -5.10 11.89 1.07
N GLY A 13 -3.95 11.22 1.09
CA GLY A 13 -2.75 11.66 1.80
C GLY A 13 -2.62 11.16 3.25
N ASN A 14 -3.59 10.41 3.78
CA ASN A 14 -3.60 9.92 5.16
C ASN A 14 -3.27 8.43 5.26
N ALA A 15 -2.02 8.11 5.62
CA ALA A 15 -1.56 6.72 5.77
C ALA A 15 -2.19 5.97 6.94
N LEU A 16 -2.64 6.68 7.98
CA LEU A 16 -3.20 6.07 9.18
C LEU A 16 -4.68 5.78 9.01
N CYS A 17 -5.41 6.73 8.40
CA CYS A 17 -6.85 6.66 8.14
C CYS A 17 -7.64 6.10 9.34
N ILE A 18 -7.70 6.83 10.45
CA ILE A 18 -8.42 6.37 11.64
C ILE A 18 -9.93 6.59 11.47
N ASN A 19 -10.73 5.54 11.60
CA ASN A 19 -12.19 5.59 11.56
C ASN A 19 -12.81 4.62 12.57
N GLU A 20 -13.59 5.13 13.54
CA GLU A 20 -14.23 4.33 14.60
C GLU A 20 -13.28 3.37 15.35
N GLY A 21 -12.01 3.76 15.51
CA GLY A 21 -10.98 2.92 16.14
C GLY A 21 -10.35 1.88 15.20
N HIS A 22 -10.77 1.82 13.94
CA HIS A 22 -10.11 1.07 12.87
C HIS A 22 -9.10 1.96 12.13
N CYS A 23 -8.04 1.35 11.61
CA CYS A 23 -7.02 2.00 10.80
C CYS A 23 -6.43 1.00 9.81
N TRP A 24 -5.50 1.45 8.97
CA TRP A 24 -4.72 0.54 8.13
C TRP A 24 -3.82 -0.36 8.97
N GLU A 25 -3.98 -1.67 8.77
CA GLU A 25 -3.17 -2.72 9.37
C GLU A 25 -2.24 -3.31 8.31
N TYR A 26 -0.95 -3.42 8.64
CA TYR A 26 -0.01 -4.17 7.83
C TYR A 26 -0.20 -5.66 8.08
N VAL A 27 -0.46 -6.43 7.01
CA VAL A 27 -0.80 -7.85 7.13
C VAL A 27 0.38 -8.74 6.77
N SER A 28 0.99 -8.51 5.60
CA SER A 28 2.10 -9.34 5.11
C SER A 28 2.88 -8.67 3.99
N SER A 29 3.91 -9.34 3.50
CA SER A 29 4.61 -8.94 2.28
C SER A 29 5.07 -10.14 1.48
N SER A 30 5.06 -9.96 0.16
CA SER A 30 5.74 -10.82 -0.80
C SER A 30 7.04 -10.13 -1.26
N PRO A 31 7.86 -10.78 -2.12
CA PRO A 31 9.03 -10.14 -2.71
C PRO A 31 8.70 -8.87 -3.52
N ASP A 32 7.50 -8.81 -4.08
CA ASP A 32 7.09 -7.73 -4.99
C ASP A 32 6.11 -6.74 -4.34
N HIS A 33 5.39 -7.11 -3.28
CA HIS A 33 4.31 -6.28 -2.74
C HIS A 33 4.23 -6.27 -1.21
N HIS A 34 3.73 -5.17 -0.66
CA HIS A 34 3.24 -5.06 0.72
C HIS A 34 1.72 -5.11 0.73
N TYR A 35 1.14 -5.83 1.69
CA TYR A 35 -0.30 -6.00 1.80
C TYR A 35 -0.84 -5.31 3.06
N PHE A 36 -1.87 -4.50 2.85
CA PHE A 36 -2.57 -3.74 3.88
C PHE A 36 -4.06 -4.06 3.90
N ARG A 37 -4.66 -4.00 5.08
CA ARG A 37 -6.10 -4.14 5.28
C ARG A 37 -6.63 -3.01 6.15
N HIS A 38 -7.78 -2.47 5.78
CA HIS A 38 -8.57 -1.56 6.62
C HIS A 38 -9.91 -2.23 6.91
N ASN A 39 -10.28 -2.43 8.18
CA ASN A 39 -11.51 -3.17 8.51
C ASN A 39 -12.78 -2.38 8.19
N PHE A 40 -12.73 -1.05 8.27
CA PHE A 40 -13.89 -0.20 8.01
C PHE A 40 -13.52 1.17 7.45
N HIS A 41 -13.22 1.25 6.15
CA HIS A 41 -12.67 2.46 5.55
C HIS A 41 -13.75 3.56 5.42
N PRO A 42 -13.50 4.82 5.86
CA PRO A 42 -14.53 5.86 5.91
C PRO A 42 -15.07 6.27 4.54
N ALA A 43 -14.27 6.15 3.47
CA ALA A 43 -14.71 6.49 2.12
C ALA A 43 -15.66 5.46 1.48
N THR A 44 -15.57 4.18 1.88
CA THR A 44 -16.32 3.08 1.26
C THR A 44 -17.28 2.38 2.19
N ASN A 45 -17.20 2.65 3.51
CA ASN A 45 -17.99 2.02 4.57
C ASN A 45 -17.95 0.48 4.54
N ARG A 46 -16.80 -0.08 4.13
CA ARG A 46 -16.56 -1.53 4.07
C ARG A 46 -15.09 -1.85 4.32
N PRO A 47 -14.74 -3.14 4.50
CA PRO A 47 -13.34 -3.56 4.54
C PRO A 47 -12.65 -3.29 3.20
N GLU A 48 -11.42 -2.77 3.26
CA GLU A 48 -10.61 -2.45 2.08
C GLU A 48 -9.23 -3.08 2.17
N HIS A 49 -8.63 -3.29 0.99
CA HIS A 49 -7.40 -4.01 0.81
C HIS A 49 -6.53 -3.30 -0.21
N ILE A 50 -5.28 -3.01 0.16
CA ILE A 50 -4.32 -2.34 -0.73
C ILE A 50 -3.05 -3.17 -0.84
N TYR A 51 -2.54 -3.28 -2.07
CA TYR A 51 -1.24 -3.87 -2.39
C TYR A 51 -0.31 -2.77 -2.89
N LEU A 52 0.78 -2.54 -2.19
CA LEU A 52 1.79 -1.56 -2.58
C LEU A 52 2.98 -2.26 -3.19
N GLU A 53 3.41 -1.87 -4.38
CA GLU A 53 4.63 -2.41 -5.00
C GLU A 53 5.87 -2.11 -4.13
N ARG A 54 6.79 -3.08 -4.05
CA ARG A 54 8.12 -2.89 -3.47
C ARG A 54 9.05 -2.34 -4.55
N SER A 55 9.83 -1.33 -4.19
CA SER A 55 10.83 -0.72 -5.08
C SER A 55 11.96 -1.66 -5.52
N SER A 56 11.96 -2.93 -5.12
CA SER A 56 13.02 -3.91 -5.43
C SER A 56 12.91 -4.57 -6.81
N SER A 57 11.88 -4.28 -7.61
CA SER A 57 11.71 -4.91 -8.91
C SER A 57 11.80 -3.84 -10.01
N LYS A 58 12.79 -3.97 -10.91
CA LYS A 58 12.98 -3.33 -12.24
C LYS A 58 14.18 -2.41 -12.49
N PHE A 59 15.25 -2.46 -11.70
CA PHE A 59 16.58 -2.10 -12.23
C PHE A 59 17.37 -3.36 -12.61
N HIS A 60 16.94 -4.03 -13.68
CA HIS A 60 17.87 -4.86 -14.44
C HIS A 60 18.72 -3.92 -15.28
N TRP A 61 19.98 -3.72 -14.89
CA TRP A 61 20.98 -3.13 -15.77
C TRP A 61 21.18 -4.08 -16.95
N VAL A 62 20.49 -3.82 -18.06
CA VAL A 62 20.79 -4.50 -19.32
C VAL A 62 22.06 -3.86 -19.86
N ALA A 63 23.21 -4.50 -19.66
CA ALA A 63 24.42 -4.12 -20.36
C ALA A 63 24.20 -4.45 -21.84
N LEU A 64 24.03 -3.43 -22.68
CA LEU A 64 24.11 -3.59 -24.13
C LEU A 64 25.57 -3.89 -24.46
N THR A 65 25.90 -5.17 -24.64
CA THR A 65 27.18 -5.58 -25.23
C THR A 65 27.16 -5.19 -26.70
N ALA A 66 28.07 -4.29 -27.08
CA ALA A 66 28.33 -3.86 -28.45
C ALA A 66 28.98 -4.96 -29.30
#